data_AF-A0A926Y6Y6-F1
#
_entry.id   AF-A0A926Y6Y6-F1
#
_cell.length_a   1.000
_cell.length_b   1.000
_cell.length_c   1.000
_cell.angle_alpha   90.00
_cell.angle_beta   90.00
_cell.angle_gamma   90.00
#
_symmetry.space_group_name_H-M   'P 1'
#
loop_
_entity.id
_entity.type
_entity.pdbx_description
1 polymer ?
#
loop_
_entity_poly.entity_id
_entity_poly.type
_entity_poly.pdbx_seq_one_letter_code
_entity_poly.pdbx_strand_id
1 'polypeptide(L)' 'MTSHLQRIELHPHEAKRLIGIEYEQFLALVALAEKRHLQKQAEIARTKIRINAPRGGRKPENIPC' A
#
# COMPACT_ATOMS: atom_id res chain seq x y z
N MET A 1 5.88 21.02 -14.60
CA MET A 1 4.49 20.60 -14.30
C MET A 1 4.39 20.40 -12.81
N THR A 2 3.84 21.37 -12.07
CA THR A 2 3.62 21.20 -10.62
C THR A 2 2.50 20.19 -10.42
N SER A 3 2.71 19.22 -9.52
CA SER A 3 1.70 18.19 -9.24
C SER A 3 0.46 18.88 -8.66
N HIS A 4 -0.74 18.41 -9.04
CA HIS A 4 -1.99 18.98 -8.56
C HIS A 4 -2.09 18.97 -7.03
N LEU A 5 -1.49 17.97 -6.38
CA LEU A 5 -1.37 17.85 -4.93
C LEU A 5 -0.61 19.02 -4.30
N GLN A 6 0.51 19.42 -4.90
CA GLN A 6 1.33 20.51 -4.39
C GLN A 6 0.60 21.86 -4.47
N ARG A 7 -0.28 22.04 -5.47
CA ARG A 7 -1.15 23.22 -5.54
C ARG A 7 -2.24 23.23 -4.48
N ILE A 8 -2.73 22.04 -4.09
CA ILE A 8 -3.74 21.89 -3.04
C ILE A 8 -3.14 22.20 -1.66
N GLU A 9 -1.90 21.80 -1.39
CA GLU A 9 -1.19 22.14 -0.15
C GLU A 9 -0.90 23.64 -0.02
N LEU A 10 -0.49 24.29 -1.11
CA LEU A 10 -0.17 25.72 -1.11
C LEU A 10 -1.42 26.61 -0.98
N HIS A 11 -2.57 26.13 -1.42
CA HIS A 11 -3.81 26.91 -1.47
C HIS A 11 -5.00 26.10 -0.91
N PRO A 12 -5.14 26.00 0.42
CA PRO A 12 -6.22 25.23 1.05
C PRO A 12 -7.61 25.75 0.66
N HIS A 13 -7.75 27.05 0.39
CA HIS A 13 -9.02 27.64 -0.08
C HIS A 13 -9.36 27.28 -1.52
N GLU A 14 -8.35 27.02 -2.38
CA GLU A 14 -8.56 26.57 -3.76
C GLU A 14 -8.88 25.08 -3.82
N ALA A 15 -8.55 24.29 -2.79
CA ALA A 15 -8.85 22.87 -2.72
C ALA A 15 -10.34 22.59 -2.95
N LYS A 16 -11.23 23.41 -2.36
CA LYS A 16 -12.67 23.33 -2.56
C LYS A 16 -13.08 23.63 -4.00
N ARG A 17 -12.39 24.53 -4.69
CA ARG A 17 -12.66 24.87 -6.09
C ARG A 17 -12.12 23.81 -7.06
N LEU A 18 -10.95 23.23 -6.75
CA LEU A 18 -10.29 22.24 -7.61
C LEU A 18 -10.92 20.85 -7.50
N ILE A 19 -11.29 20.43 -6.29
CA ILE A 19 -11.71 19.04 -6.01
C ILE A 19 -13.16 18.97 -5.51
N GLY A 20 -13.74 20.10 -5.07
CA GLY A 20 -15.11 20.11 -4.52
C GLY A 20 -15.21 19.68 -3.05
N ILE A 21 -14.06 19.49 -2.37
CA ILE A 21 -13.99 19.04 -0.98
C ILE A 21 -13.14 19.99 -0.14
N GLU A 22 -13.50 20.12 1.14
CA GLU A 22 -12.74 20.91 2.12
C GLU A 22 -11.36 20.29 2.36
N TYR A 23 -10.37 21.13 2.64
CA TYR A 23 -8.98 20.70 2.86
C TYR A 23 -8.86 19.70 4.02
N GLU A 24 -9.63 19.87 5.09
CA GLU A 24 -9.67 18.91 6.22
C GLU A 24 -10.19 17.53 5.80
N GLN A 25 -11.21 17.49 4.94
CA GLN A 25 -11.75 16.23 4.42
C GLN A 25 -10.73 15.55 3.50
N PHE A 26 -10.00 16.34 2.72
CA PHE A 26 -8.90 15.84 1.89
C PHE A 26 -7.80 15.19 2.76
N LEU A 27 -7.34 15.84 3.83
CA LEU A 27 -6.36 15.27 4.75
C LEU A 27 -6.85 13.97 5.39
N ALA A 28 -8.12 13.93 5.82
CA ALA A 28 -8.73 12.71 6.35
C ALA A 28 -8.74 11.58 5.32
N LEU A 29 -9.04 11.87 4.06
CA LEU A 29 -9.02 10.89 2.96
C LEU A 29 -7.61 10.37 2.68
N VAL A 30 -6.59 11.24 2.70
CA VAL A 30 -5.19 10.85 2.52
C VAL A 30 -4.77 9.87 3.63
N ALA A 31 -5.05 10.19 4.89
CA ALA A 31 -4.73 9.32 6.02
C ALA A 31 -5.45 7.94 5.93
N LEU A 32 -6.72 7.95 5.50
CA LEU A 32 -7.47 6.71 5.27
C LEU A 32 -6.90 5.89 4.09
N ALA A 33 -6.47 6.55 3.03
CA ALA A 33 -5.87 5.91 1.86
C ALA A 33 -4.54 5.24 2.22
N GLU A 34 -3.68 5.91 3.01
CA GLU A 34 -2.43 5.34 3.53
C GLU A 34 -2.69 4.09 4.36
N LYS A 35 -3.63 4.18 5.32
CA LYS A 35 -4.00 3.04 6.17
C LYS A 35 -4.52 1.86 5.34
N ARG A 36 -5.39 2.13 4.36
CA ARG A 36 -5.92 1.10 3.46
C ARG A 36 -4.83 0.50 2.57
N HIS A 37 -3.87 1.31 2.14
CA HIS A 37 -2.74 0.84 1.34
C HIS A 37 -1.88 -0.14 2.13
N LEU A 38 -1.54 0.19 3.38
CA LEU A 38 -0.79 -0.70 4.28
C LEU A 38 -1.55 -2.00 4.56
N GLN A 39 -2.86 -1.92 4.82
CA GLN A 39 -3.69 -3.11 5.02
C GLN A 39 -3.70 -4.00 3.79
N LYS A 40 -3.85 -3.42 2.59
CA LYS A 40 -3.83 -4.16 1.33
C LYS A 40 -2.46 -4.79 1.08
N GLN A 41 -1.37 -4.10 1.38
CA GLN A 41 -0.03 -4.68 1.29
C GLN A 41 0.15 -5.85 2.26
N ALA A 42 -0.35 -5.72 3.50
CA ALA A 42 -0.30 -6.79 4.48
C ALA A 42 -1.15 -8.01 4.06
N GLU A 43 -2.32 -7.77 3.47
CA GLU A 43 -3.18 -8.81 2.91
C GLU A 43 -2.52 -9.50 1.72
N ILE A 44 -1.93 -8.74 0.80
CA ILE A 44 -1.12 -9.30 -0.29
C ILE A 44 0.05 -10.12 0.26
N ALA A 45 0.73 -9.65 1.32
CA ALA A 45 1.83 -10.38 1.95
C ALA A 45 1.36 -11.67 2.64
N ARG A 46 0.14 -11.69 3.20
CA ARG A 46 -0.49 -12.89 3.78
C ARG A 46 -0.93 -13.89 2.71
N THR A 47 -1.47 -13.39 1.60
CA THR A 47 -1.97 -14.21 0.48
C THR A 47 -0.86 -14.68 -0.46
N LYS A 48 0.34 -14.10 -0.39
CA LYS A 48 1.54 -14.67 -1.01
C LYS A 48 1.75 -16.07 -0.44
N ILE A 49 1.28 -17.08 -1.18
CA ILE A 49 1.62 -18.48 -0.98
C ILE A 49 3.14 -18.51 -0.84
N ARG A 50 3.63 -18.97 0.32
CA ARG A 50 5.07 -19.09 0.57
C ARG A 50 5.64 -20.03 -0.48
N ILE A 51 6.16 -19.48 -1.58
CA ILE A 51 6.90 -20.24 -2.59
C ILE A 51 8.08 -20.98 -1.92
N ASN A 52 8.58 -20.41 -0.81
CA ASN A 52 9.59 -20.99 0.08
C ASN A 52 8.98 -21.68 1.32
N ALA A 53 7.76 -22.22 1.26
CA ALA A 53 7.46 -23.33 2.17
C ALA A 53 8.57 -24.37 1.90
N PRO A 54 9.30 -24.87 2.93
CA PRO A 54 10.36 -25.83 2.70
C PRO A 54 9.74 -26.96 1.91
N ARG A 55 10.04 -27.00 0.61
CA ARG A 55 9.67 -28.09 -0.29
C ARG A 55 10.29 -29.27 0.39
N GLY A 56 9.46 -30.05 1.11
CA GLY A 56 9.89 -31.10 2.02
C GLY A 56 10.99 -31.85 1.31
N GLY A 57 12.22 -31.56 1.72
CA GLY A 57 13.39 -32.03 0.99
C GLY A 57 13.20 -33.52 0.90
N ARG A 58 13.20 -34.06 -0.32
CA ARG A 58 13.31 -35.50 -0.49
C ARG A 58 14.37 -35.94 0.50
N LYS A 59 14.02 -36.86 1.39
CA LYS A 59 15.01 -37.51 2.26
C LYS A 59 16.16 -37.92 1.33
N PRO A 60 17.42 -37.57 1.62
CA PRO A 60 18.51 -38.16 0.88
C PRO A 60 18.33 -39.66 1.03
N GLU A 61 18.07 -40.31 -0.10
CA GLU A 61 18.05 -41.76 -0.17
C GLU A 61 19.42 -42.22 0.36
N ASN A 62 19.42 -43.07 1.39
CA ASN A 62 20.64 -43.63 1.94
C ASN A 62 21.42 -44.28 0.79
N ILE A 63 22.45 -43.60 0.29
CA ILE A 63 23.47 -44.22 -0.56
C ILE A 63 24.45 -44.84 0.42
N PRO A 64 24.57 -46.19 0.50
CA PRO A 64 25.60 -46.81 1.29
C PRO A 64 26.93 -46.66 0.55
N CYS A 65 27.93 -46.10 1.22
CA CYS A 65 29.34 -46.23 0.87
C CYS A 65 30.02 -46.99 2.01
#